data_AF-A0A432SQQ3-F1
#
_entry.id   AF-A0A432SQQ3-F1
#
_cell.length_a   1.000
_cell.length_b   1.000
_cell.length_c   1.000
_cell.angle_alpha   90.00
_cell.angle_beta   90.00
_cell.angle_gamma   90.00
#
_symmetry.space_group_name_H-M   'P 1'
#
loop_
_entity.id
_entity.type
_entity.pdbx_description
1 polymer ?
#
loop_
_entity_poly.entity_id
_entity_poly.type
_entity_poly.pdbx_seq_one_letter_code
_entity_poly.pdbx_strand_id
1 'polypeptide(L)'
;GYRYEPSSKIVSIEAMKYLHNFLDMPIVAGMLIIGALMLILGIVLSLFSKNDKGIWPSGLGTVLVVISLFFVLGYNHTAYYPSLVDMQSSLNIENSSGSHYTLKTMAYVSLLVPFVLGYIIIVWRAMNREKITVDEVKNDPHHY
;
A
#
# COMPACT_ATOMS: atom_id res chain seq x y z
N GLY A 1 -2.20 -10.45 -19.08
CA GLY A 1 -2.68 -9.18 -18.49
C GLY A 1 -3.04 -8.22 -19.60
N TYR A 2 -3.63 -7.09 -19.26
CA TYR A 2 -4.07 -6.10 -20.25
C TYR A 2 -3.04 -4.96 -20.34
N ARG A 3 -2.44 -4.81 -21.52
CA ARG A 3 -1.49 -3.75 -21.85
C ARG A 3 -2.27 -2.59 -22.47
N TYR A 4 -2.02 -1.38 -21.98
CA TYR A 4 -2.58 -0.15 -22.54
C TYR A 4 -1.49 0.63 -23.27
N GLU A 5 -1.67 0.91 -24.55
CA GLU A 5 -0.68 1.66 -25.32
C GLU A 5 -1.07 3.15 -25.41
N PRO A 6 -0.29 4.09 -24.83
CA PRO A 6 -0.71 5.50 -24.77
C PRO A 6 -0.79 6.21 -26.13
N SER A 7 0.00 5.77 -27.12
CA SER A 7 0.04 6.38 -28.45
C SER A 7 -1.19 6.02 -29.29
N SER A 8 -1.61 4.76 -29.25
CA SER A 8 -2.76 4.25 -30.01
C SER A 8 -4.06 4.25 -29.19
N LYS A 9 -3.96 4.37 -27.86
CA LYS A 9 -5.05 4.22 -26.89
C LYS A 9 -5.77 2.87 -26.96
N ILE A 10 -5.06 1.84 -27.42
CA ILE A 10 -5.59 0.48 -27.56
C ILE A 10 -5.19 -0.37 -26.36
N VAL A 11 -6.12 -1.20 -25.90
CA VAL A 11 -5.89 -2.20 -24.86
C VAL A 11 -5.73 -3.56 -25.53
N SER A 12 -4.56 -4.18 -25.38
CA SER A 12 -4.25 -5.49 -25.93
C SER A 12 -3.93 -6.50 -24.83
N ILE A 13 -4.05 -7.79 -25.15
CA ILE A 13 -3.66 -8.86 -24.22
C ILE A 13 -2.17 -9.14 -24.40
N GLU A 14 -1.45 -9.12 -23.27
CA GLU A 14 -0.04 -9.46 -23.21
C GLU A 14 0.14 -10.67 -22.27
N ALA A 15 0.78 -11.73 -22.77
CA ALA A 15 1.14 -12.89 -21.97
C ALA A 15 2.16 -12.47 -20.89
N MET A 16 2.01 -13.00 -19.68
CA MET A 16 2.94 -12.73 -18.56
C MET A 16 3.13 -11.24 -18.21
N LYS A 17 2.17 -10.37 -18.55
CA LYS A 17 2.24 -8.91 -18.33
C LYS A 17 2.79 -8.49 -16.96
N TYR A 18 2.31 -9.09 -15.86
CA TYR A 18 2.75 -8.69 -14.52
C TYR A 18 4.21 -9.10 -14.24
N LEU A 19 4.66 -10.23 -14.80
CA LEU A 19 6.07 -10.61 -14.72
C LEU A 19 6.93 -9.63 -15.51
N HIS A 20 6.52 -9.26 -16.73
CA HIS A 20 7.22 -8.24 -17.52
C HIS A 20 7.26 -6.91 -16.77
N ASN A 21 6.18 -6.49 -16.11
CA ASN A 21 6.18 -5.28 -15.27
C ASN A 21 7.22 -5.33 -14.15
N PHE A 22 7.40 -6.47 -13.48
CA PHE A 22 8.44 -6.60 -12.46
C PHE A 22 9.85 -6.60 -13.04
N LEU A 23 10.05 -7.17 -14.24
CA LEU A 23 11.33 -7.15 -14.94
C LEU A 23 11.69 -5.74 -15.43
N ASP A 24 10.71 -5.01 -15.97
CA ASP A 24 10.87 -3.64 -16.45
C ASP A 24 11.04 -2.63 -15.30
N MET A 25 10.46 -2.94 -14.13
CA MET A 25 10.54 -2.12 -12.92
C MET A 25 11.27 -2.84 -11.78
N PRO A 26 12.61 -3.02 -11.88
CA PRO A 26 13.38 -3.83 -10.92
C PRO A 26 13.32 -3.28 -9.49
N ILE A 27 13.13 -1.97 -9.32
CA ILE A 27 12.93 -1.34 -8.00
C ILE A 27 11.65 -1.88 -7.35
N VAL A 28 10.55 -1.98 -8.11
CA VAL A 28 9.25 -2.46 -7.61
C VAL A 28 9.33 -3.95 -7.27
N ALA A 29 10.04 -4.74 -8.08
CA ALA A 29 10.34 -6.13 -7.76
C ALA A 29 11.15 -6.27 -6.46
N GLY A 30 12.17 -5.44 -6.29
CA GLY A 30 12.95 -5.37 -5.06
C GLY A 30 12.09 -5.02 -3.84
N MET A 31 11.19 -4.05 -3.96
CA MET A 31 10.24 -3.69 -2.90
C MET A 31 9.34 -4.86 -2.49
N LEU A 32 8.83 -5.64 -3.46
CA LEU A 32 8.00 -6.81 -3.18
C LEU A 32 8.78 -7.88 -2.42
N ILE A 33 9.99 -8.21 -2.88
CA ILE A 33 10.83 -9.26 -2.28
C ILE A 33 11.27 -8.84 -0.88
N ILE A 34 11.83 -7.63 -0.73
CA ILE A 34 12.28 -7.11 0.57
C ILE A 34 11.09 -6.99 1.53
N GLY A 35 9.95 -6.47 1.06
CA GLY A 35 8.74 -6.35 1.87
C GLY A 35 8.23 -7.71 2.38
N ALA A 36 8.19 -8.72 1.51
CA ALA A 36 7.78 -10.07 1.88
C ALA A 36 8.76 -10.71 2.88
N LEU A 37 10.06 -10.54 2.69
CA LEU A 37 11.07 -11.01 3.63
C LEU A 37 10.96 -10.33 4.99
N MET A 38 10.78 -9.00 5.02
CA MET A 38 10.57 -8.25 6.26
C MET A 38 9.29 -8.68 7.00
N LEU A 39 8.22 -8.97 6.25
CA LEU A 39 6.98 -9.49 6.81
C LEU A 39 7.20 -10.84 7.49
N ILE A 40 7.83 -11.79 6.79
CA ILE A 40 8.16 -13.12 7.34
C ILE A 40 9.06 -12.99 8.57
N LEU A 41 10.10 -12.16 8.49
CA LEU A 41 11.00 -11.89 9.61
C LEU A 41 10.27 -11.32 10.82
N GLY A 42 9.31 -10.41 10.63
CA GLY A 42 8.51 -9.86 11.72
C GLY A 42 7.60 -10.90 12.39
N ILE A 43 7.01 -11.80 11.59
CA ILE A 43 6.20 -12.92 12.12
C ILE A 43 7.08 -13.89 12.92
N VAL A 44 8.23 -14.29 12.37
CA VAL A 44 9.18 -15.18 13.04
C VAL A 44 9.69 -14.54 14.35
N LEU A 45 10.06 -13.27 14.32
CA LEU A 45 10.51 -12.55 15.52
C LEU A 45 9.42 -12.54 16.60
N SER A 46 8.16 -12.29 16.21
CA SER A 46 7.04 -12.27 17.14
C SER A 46 6.68 -13.66 17.71
N LEU A 47 6.92 -14.74 16.97
CA LEU A 47 6.65 -16.11 17.43
C LEU A 47 7.73 -16.64 18.37
N PHE A 48 9.00 -16.36 18.06
CA PHE A 48 10.13 -16.97 18.78
C PHE A 48 10.78 -16.05 19.82
N SER A 49 10.54 -14.74 19.78
CA SER A 49 11.09 -13.80 20.75
C SER A 49 10.00 -13.28 21.69
N LYS A 50 10.33 -13.12 22.98
CA LYS A 50 9.50 -12.43 23.98
C LYS A 50 9.42 -10.91 23.75
N ASN A 51 9.73 -10.44 22.55
CA ASN A 51 9.92 -9.03 22.25
C ASN A 51 8.79 -8.54 21.35
N ASP A 52 7.99 -7.60 21.87
CA ASP A 52 6.82 -7.03 21.18
C ASP A 52 7.17 -6.15 19.96
N LYS A 53 8.45 -6.07 19.60
CA LYS A 53 8.94 -5.25 18.48
C LYS A 53 8.77 -5.91 17.11
N GLY A 54 8.19 -7.11 17.03
CA GLY A 54 7.87 -7.79 15.76
C GLY A 54 6.98 -6.97 14.82
N ILE A 55 6.18 -6.04 15.35
CA ILE A 55 5.31 -5.13 14.58
C ILE A 55 6.07 -4.19 13.64
N TRP A 56 7.31 -3.83 13.95
CA TRP A 56 8.09 -2.90 13.12
C TRP A 56 8.50 -3.50 11.77
N PRO A 57 9.20 -4.66 11.72
CA PRO A 57 9.53 -5.31 10.47
C PRO A 57 8.28 -5.82 9.73
N SER A 58 7.27 -6.34 10.45
CA SER A 58 6.04 -6.80 9.78
C SER A 58 5.24 -5.65 9.19
N GLY A 59 5.04 -4.56 9.94
CA GLY A 59 4.31 -3.39 9.48
C GLY A 59 4.97 -2.71 8.28
N LEU A 60 6.28 -2.46 8.35
CA LEU A 60 7.01 -1.88 7.22
C LEU A 60 6.99 -2.83 6.00
N GLY A 61 7.17 -4.13 6.24
CA GLY A 61 7.10 -5.15 5.20
C GLY A 61 5.76 -5.18 4.47
N THR A 62 4.65 -5.17 5.21
CA THR A 62 3.30 -5.09 4.64
C THR A 62 3.12 -3.85 3.79
N VAL A 63 3.54 -2.68 4.26
CA VAL A 63 3.44 -1.43 3.49
C VAL A 63 4.22 -1.53 2.18
N LEU A 64 5.45 -2.04 2.19
CA LEU A 64 6.26 -2.23 0.98
C LEU A 64 5.61 -3.20 -0.01
N VAL A 65 5.07 -4.32 0.46
CA VAL A 65 4.35 -5.28 -0.39
C VAL A 65 3.14 -4.62 -1.05
N VAL A 66 2.28 -3.97 -0.26
CA VAL A 66 1.06 -3.33 -0.77
C VAL A 66 1.38 -2.24 -1.79
N ILE A 67 2.37 -1.37 -1.50
CA ILE A 67 2.80 -0.33 -2.45
C ILE A 67 3.33 -0.96 -3.74
N SER A 68 4.16 -2.01 -3.64
CA SER A 68 4.70 -2.66 -4.85
C SER A 68 3.61 -3.27 -5.72
N LEU A 69 2.57 -3.85 -5.13
CA LEU A 69 1.40 -4.37 -5.85
C LEU A 69 0.64 -3.24 -6.56
N PHE A 70 0.39 -2.13 -5.88
CA PHE A 70 -0.27 -0.98 -6.52
C PHE A 70 0.56 -0.40 -7.68
N PHE A 71 1.88 -0.33 -7.53
CA PHE A 71 2.76 0.14 -8.60
C PHE A 71 2.77 -0.80 -9.80
N VAL A 72 2.81 -2.12 -9.59
CA VAL A 72 2.75 -3.08 -10.71
C VAL A 72 1.42 -3.08 -11.43
N LEU A 73 0.31 -2.84 -10.71
CA LEU A 73 -1.02 -2.76 -11.30
C LEU A 73 -1.27 -1.44 -12.04
N GLY A 74 -0.80 -0.32 -11.48
CA GLY A 74 -1.09 1.03 -11.99
C GLY A 74 -0.07 1.57 -12.99
N TYR A 75 1.21 1.15 -12.89
CA TYR A 75 2.28 1.62 -13.76
C TYR A 75 2.62 0.63 -14.88
N ASN A 76 3.61 1.01 -15.70
CA ASN A 76 4.09 0.27 -16.86
C ASN A 76 2.99 -0.13 -17.86
N HIS A 77 2.15 0.84 -18.23
CA HIS A 77 1.19 0.67 -19.32
C HIS A 77 0.20 -0.47 -19.07
N THR A 78 -0.31 -0.56 -17.85
CA THR A 78 -1.21 -1.62 -17.40
C THR A 78 -2.62 -1.06 -17.22
N ALA A 79 -3.63 -1.80 -17.70
CA ALA A 79 -5.01 -1.54 -17.33
C ALA A 79 -5.30 -2.23 -15.99
N TYR A 80 -5.41 -1.44 -14.92
CA TYR A 80 -5.56 -1.96 -13.56
C TYR A 80 -6.98 -2.50 -13.29
N TYR A 81 -7.98 -2.05 -14.05
CA TYR A 81 -9.34 -2.55 -13.96
C TYR A 81 -9.87 -2.92 -15.35
N PRO A 82 -9.60 -4.16 -15.82
CA PRO A 82 -9.99 -4.59 -17.15
C PRO A 82 -11.47 -4.93 -17.26
N SER A 83 -12.08 -4.57 -18.38
CA SER A 83 -13.46 -4.93 -18.70
C SER A 83 -13.51 -6.26 -19.47
N LEU A 84 -14.41 -7.15 -19.06
CA LEU A 84 -14.60 -8.46 -19.68
C LEU A 84 -15.56 -8.42 -20.88
N VAL A 85 -16.40 -7.38 -20.98
CA VAL A 85 -17.39 -7.23 -22.05
C VAL A 85 -16.79 -6.51 -23.26
N ASP A 86 -16.05 -5.45 -22.99
CA ASP A 86 -15.30 -4.70 -24.00
C ASP A 86 -13.94 -4.31 -23.45
N MET A 87 -12.89 -4.89 -24.02
CA MET A 87 -11.51 -4.67 -23.59
C MET A 87 -11.08 -3.21 -23.72
N GLN A 88 -11.63 -2.48 -24.69
CA GLN A 88 -11.27 -1.08 -24.95
C GLN A 88 -11.83 -0.13 -23.88
N SER A 89 -12.88 -0.56 -23.18
CA SER A 89 -13.46 0.14 -22.04
C SER A 89 -12.72 -0.12 -20.71
N SER A 90 -11.54 -0.75 -20.74
CA SER A 90 -10.74 -1.01 -19.53
C SER A 90 -10.18 0.27 -18.92
N LEU A 91 -10.15 0.34 -17.58
CA LEU A 91 -9.65 1.52 -16.87
C LEU A 91 -8.14 1.41 -16.63
N ASN A 92 -7.47 2.53 -16.88
CA ASN A 92 -6.05 2.75 -16.68
C ASN A 92 -5.83 4.14 -16.07
N ILE A 93 -4.60 4.44 -15.65
CA ILE A 93 -4.33 5.68 -14.93
C ILE A 93 -4.63 6.95 -15.74
N GLU A 94 -4.58 6.90 -17.08
CA GLU A 94 -4.85 8.06 -17.94
C GLU A 94 -6.35 8.34 -18.06
N ASN A 95 -7.16 7.31 -18.31
CA ASN A 95 -8.59 7.48 -18.58
C ASN A 95 -9.48 7.57 -17.33
N SER A 96 -8.96 7.21 -16.15
CA SER A 96 -9.71 7.13 -14.90
C SER A 96 -9.18 8.07 -13.80
N SER A 97 -8.38 9.06 -14.18
CA SER A 97 -7.91 10.12 -13.27
C SER A 97 -8.82 11.35 -13.29
N GLY A 98 -8.86 12.09 -12.18
CA GLY A 98 -9.54 13.38 -12.10
C GLY A 98 -8.94 14.42 -13.05
N SER A 99 -9.64 15.54 -13.26
CA SER A 99 -9.11 16.64 -14.06
C SER A 99 -7.79 17.16 -13.49
N HIS A 100 -6.93 17.72 -14.34
CA HIS A 100 -5.63 18.26 -13.90
C HIS A 100 -5.76 19.27 -12.75
N TYR A 101 -6.82 20.08 -12.76
CA TYR A 101 -7.13 21.02 -11.67
C TYR A 101 -7.41 20.30 -10.34
N THR A 102 -8.26 19.28 -10.38
CA THR A 102 -8.63 18.49 -9.19
C THR A 102 -7.42 17.73 -8.66
N LEU A 103 -6.65 17.07 -9.54
CA LEU A 103 -5.47 16.31 -9.17
C LEU A 103 -4.39 17.21 -8.54
N LYS A 104 -4.16 18.39 -9.11
CA LYS A 104 -3.24 19.39 -8.55
C LYS A 104 -3.67 19.85 -7.16
N THR A 105 -4.97 20.10 -6.97
CA THR A 105 -5.52 20.50 -5.67
C THR A 105 -5.34 19.39 -4.63
N MET A 106 -5.68 18.14 -4.99
CA MET A 106 -5.49 16.98 -4.11
C MET A 106 -4.03 16.75 -3.76
N ALA A 107 -3.10 16.93 -4.71
CA ALA A 107 -1.67 16.84 -4.45
C ALA A 107 -1.20 17.84 -3.37
N TYR A 108 -1.70 19.09 -3.40
CA TYR A 108 -1.41 20.07 -2.34
C TYR A 108 -1.99 19.64 -0.99
N VAL A 109 -3.21 19.11 -0.96
CA VAL A 109 -3.82 18.60 0.29
C VAL A 109 -3.01 17.43 0.84
N SER A 110 -2.51 16.54 -0.02
CA SER A 110 -1.66 15.41 0.40
C SER A 110 -0.33 15.83 1.02
N LEU A 111 0.16 17.06 0.78
CA LEU A 111 1.33 17.59 1.50
C LEU A 111 1.08 17.77 3.01
N LEU A 112 -0.18 17.78 3.46
CA LEU A 112 -0.55 17.84 4.88
C LEU A 112 -0.53 16.47 5.58
N VAL A 113 -0.35 15.36 4.85
CA VAL A 113 -0.28 14.01 5.43
C VAL A 113 0.78 13.88 6.55
N PRO A 114 1.99 14.45 6.46
CA PRO A 114 2.97 14.40 7.54
C PRO A 114 2.48 15.05 8.85
N PHE A 115 1.64 16.08 8.78
CA PHE A 115 1.06 16.71 9.97
C PHE A 115 0.08 15.77 10.67
N VAL A 116 -0.78 15.09 9.90
CA VAL A 116 -1.71 14.08 10.41
C VAL A 116 -0.95 12.90 11.04
N LEU A 117 0.11 12.42 10.38
CA LEU A 117 0.98 11.38 10.93
C LEU A 117 1.65 11.81 12.23
N GLY A 118 2.13 13.06 12.31
CA GLY A 118 2.70 13.62 13.54
C GLY A 118 1.71 13.60 14.69
N TYR A 119 0.46 14.01 14.45
CA TYR A 119 -0.61 13.93 15.44
C TYR A 119 -0.88 12.49 15.90
N ILE A 120 -1.01 11.55 14.96
CA ILE A 120 -1.21 10.13 15.27
C ILE A 120 -0.08 9.60 16.16
N ILE A 121 1.18 9.94 15.85
CA ILE A 121 2.34 9.53 16.65
C ILE A 121 2.27 10.09 18.07
N ILE A 122 1.90 11.37 18.23
CA ILE A 122 1.77 12.02 19.55
C ILE A 122 0.69 11.33 20.38
N VAL A 123 -0.50 11.13 19.81
CA VAL A 123 -1.62 10.48 20.50
C VAL A 123 -1.28 9.04 20.85
N TRP A 124 -0.70 8.28 19.92
CA TRP A 124 -0.32 6.89 20.18
C TRP A 124 0.75 6.77 21.26
N ARG A 125 1.71 7.72 21.32
CA ARG A 125 2.67 7.82 22.42
C ARG A 125 2.01 8.16 23.76
N ALA A 126 1.03 9.06 23.77
CA ALA A 126 0.30 9.43 24.98
C ALA A 126 -0.50 8.25 25.53
N MET A 127 -1.18 7.50 24.65
CA MET A 127 -1.95 6.30 25.00
C MET A 127 -1.04 5.16 25.49
N ASN A 128 0.07 4.90 24.81
CA ASN A 128 0.96 3.79 25.17
C ASN A 128 1.89 4.10 26.36
N ARG A 129 1.75 5.27 27.00
CA ARG A 129 2.53 5.64 28.19
C ARG A 129 2.17 4.77 29.39
N GLU A 130 0.88 4.49 29.55
CA GLU A 130 0.37 3.62 30.60
C GLU A 130 -0.28 2.40 29.95
N LYS A 131 0.24 1.20 30.27
CA LYS A 131 -0.33 -0.03 29.75
C LYS A 131 -1.61 -0.32 30.50
N ILE A 132 -2.70 -0.52 29.77
CA ILE A 132 -3.99 -0.94 30.35
C ILE A 132 -3.76 -2.19 31.19
N THR A 133 -4.09 -2.10 32.47
CA THR A 133 -3.98 -3.24 33.40
C THR A 133 -5.33 -3.93 33.57
N VAL A 134 -5.32 -5.23 33.85
CA VAL A 134 -6.54 -6.02 34.05
C VAL A 134 -7.37 -5.47 35.22
N ASP A 135 -6.72 -4.88 36.23
CA ASP A 135 -7.39 -4.31 37.40
C ASP A 135 -8.06 -2.96 37.09
N GLU A 136 -7.52 -2.18 36.18
CA GLU A 136 -8.11 -0.92 35.70
C GLU A 136 -9.42 -1.19 34.93
N VAL A 137 -9.42 -2.21 34.05
CA VAL A 137 -10.60 -2.67 33.32
C VAL A 137 -11.69 -3.26 34.24
N LYS A 138 -11.29 -3.86 35.37
CA LYS A 138 -12.25 -4.44 36.33
C LYS A 138 -12.83 -3.41 37.30
N ASN A 139 -12.10 -2.34 37.60
CA ASN A 139 -12.50 -1.33 38.59
C ASN A 139 -13.22 -0.12 37.97
N ASP A 140 -13.28 0.00 36.64
CA ASP A 140 -14.02 1.07 35.97
C ASP A 140 -15.29 0.51 35.26
N PRO A 141 -16.47 0.61 35.89
CA PRO A 141 -17.72 0.11 35.31
C PRO A 141 -18.29 1.01 34.19
N HIS A 142 -17.67 2.16 33.89
CA HIS A 142 -18.27 3.16 32.99
C HIS A 142 -17.33 3.76 31.93
N HIS A 143 -16.04 3.42 31.90
CA HIS A 143 -15.18 3.72 30.75
C HIS A 143 -14.91 2.45 29.93
N TYR A 144 -15.55 2.39 28.77
CA TYR A 144 -15.15 1.51 27.67
C TYR A 144 -14.04 2.15 26.84
#